data_AF-F9W8Y7-F1
#
_entry.id   AF-F9W8Y7-F1
#
_cell.length_a   1.000
_cell.length_b   1.000
_cell.length_c   1.000
_cell.angle_alpha   90.00
_cell.angle_beta   90.00
_cell.angle_gamma   90.00
#
_symmetry.space_group_name_H-M   'P 1'
#
loop_
_entity.id
_entity.type
_entity.pdbx_description
1 polymer ?
#
loop_
_entity_poly.entity_id
_entity_poly.type
_entity_poly.pdbx_seq_one_letter_code
_entity_poly.pdbx_strand_id
1 'polypeptide(L)'
;MVMYAAAGPMPTGAAAWATTCVDLDDGRPAAGVMNLGVASISLTETSIRTVAHEIAHSLGFNFYSMSNAKAVTRVPGVRGKKEVVLVSSPRTLQKTREHYKCPAAAGMELEDEGGSGTAMSHWERRNAKDEFMSGISGPGQYTALTMAAFEDLGYYRSVWGMEEPMGWGNSSGCELLTEKCLVEGVTAYPTMFCNGSEVGLTCTSDGFALGECFTVQYESELPAEYQYFSDTKLGGSAHTLMDYCPYIIGYSNTRCSDGDIRHMYGSVIGPSSKCLKGNKLLDNESRPVGDVCADVRCDNGTVSVRYLGNSEWQLCPAGGAVTPTETFTGGTILCPKYEEVCIVAAVVTKSDTTNPFASVAQPLLLALLVAAVSSS
;
A
#
# COMPACT_ATOMS: atom_id res chain seq x y z
N MET A 1 -17.32 -9.53 19.87
CA MET A 1 -16.69 -8.28 20.34
C MET A 1 -17.71 -7.16 20.33
N VAL A 2 -17.68 -6.27 21.31
CA VAL A 2 -18.45 -5.01 21.33
C VAL A 2 -17.51 -3.85 20.99
N MET A 3 -17.88 -3.01 20.03
CA MET A 3 -17.12 -1.80 19.69
C MET A 3 -17.90 -0.56 20.11
N TYR A 4 -17.29 0.28 20.94
CA TYR A 4 -17.84 1.57 21.33
C TYR A 4 -17.23 2.66 20.45
N ALA A 5 -18.05 3.27 19.60
CA ALA A 5 -17.60 4.34 18.71
C ALA A 5 -17.97 5.73 19.23
N ALA A 6 -17.01 6.63 19.20
CA ALA A 6 -17.18 8.06 19.42
C ALA A 6 -16.77 8.85 18.17
N ALA A 7 -17.20 10.11 18.10
CA ALA A 7 -16.72 11.07 17.12
C ALA A 7 -16.38 12.35 17.87
N GLY A 8 -15.12 12.75 17.83
CA GLY A 8 -14.60 13.84 18.65
C GLY A 8 -13.34 14.47 18.08
N PRO A 9 -12.91 15.62 18.62
CA PRO A 9 -11.68 16.29 18.20
C PRO A 9 -10.45 15.40 18.36
N MET A 10 -9.51 15.48 17.41
CA MET A 10 -8.26 14.74 17.40
C MET A 10 -7.11 15.63 16.93
N PRO A 11 -5.84 15.24 17.16
CA PRO A 11 -4.70 15.91 16.54
C PRO A 11 -4.87 16.03 15.02
N THR A 12 -4.40 17.14 14.46
CA THR A 12 -4.48 17.43 13.03
C THR A 12 -3.91 16.26 12.21
N GLY A 13 -4.67 15.80 11.21
CA GLY A 13 -4.25 14.72 10.32
C GLY A 13 -4.63 13.30 10.77
N ALA A 14 -5.01 13.09 12.04
CA ALA A 14 -5.54 11.81 12.48
C ALA A 14 -7.01 11.66 12.02
N ALA A 15 -7.34 10.55 11.34
CA ALA A 15 -8.71 10.27 10.87
C ALA A 15 -9.49 9.36 11.83
N ALA A 16 -8.80 8.43 12.51
CA ALA A 16 -9.36 7.63 13.59
C ALA A 16 -8.25 7.18 14.56
N TRP A 17 -8.64 6.67 15.72
CA TRP A 17 -7.81 5.78 16.55
C TRP A 17 -8.73 4.74 17.19
N ALA A 18 -8.21 3.55 17.49
CA ALA A 18 -8.92 2.59 18.31
C ALA A 18 -7.99 1.72 19.16
N THR A 19 -8.56 1.08 20.17
CA THR A 19 -7.82 0.19 21.06
C THR A 19 -8.72 -0.85 21.72
N THR A 20 -8.12 -1.95 22.16
CA THR A 20 -8.77 -2.96 22.98
C THR A 20 -8.90 -2.46 24.42
N CYS A 21 -10.07 -2.65 25.03
CA CYS A 21 -10.34 -2.29 26.42
C CYS A 21 -10.53 -3.51 27.33
N VAL A 22 -11.04 -4.61 26.79
CA VAL A 22 -11.33 -5.82 27.57
C VAL A 22 -10.93 -7.04 26.76
N ASP A 23 -10.10 -7.88 27.36
CA ASP A 23 -9.77 -9.21 26.89
C ASP A 23 -10.46 -10.27 27.76
N LEU A 24 -10.79 -11.42 27.18
CA LEU A 24 -11.22 -12.61 27.90
C LEU A 24 -10.02 -13.34 28.52
N ASP A 25 -10.28 -14.32 29.38
CA ASP A 25 -9.24 -15.12 30.05
C ASP A 25 -8.32 -15.87 29.07
N ASP A 26 -8.81 -16.17 27.87
CA ASP A 26 -8.03 -16.80 26.78
C ASP A 26 -7.20 -15.78 25.97
N GLY A 27 -7.23 -14.50 26.34
CA GLY A 27 -6.55 -13.40 25.67
C GLY A 27 -7.32 -12.80 24.49
N ARG A 28 -8.54 -13.26 24.20
CA ARG A 28 -9.34 -12.77 23.08
C ARG A 28 -9.94 -11.40 23.36
N PRO A 29 -9.81 -10.42 22.45
CA PRO A 29 -10.50 -9.14 22.56
C PRO A 29 -12.02 -9.27 22.59
N ALA A 30 -12.63 -8.76 23.67
CA ALA A 30 -14.07 -8.78 23.92
C ALA A 30 -14.72 -7.40 23.72
N ALA A 31 -14.04 -6.32 24.11
CA ALA A 31 -14.52 -4.97 23.91
C ALA A 31 -13.39 -4.02 23.50
N GLY A 32 -13.69 -3.13 22.57
CA GLY A 32 -12.80 -2.07 22.13
C GLY A 32 -13.52 -0.73 22.03
N VAL A 33 -12.73 0.33 21.96
CA VAL A 33 -13.22 1.71 21.74
C VAL A 33 -12.55 2.26 20.49
N MET A 34 -13.27 3.10 19.77
CA MET A 34 -12.74 3.86 18.64
C MET A 34 -13.25 5.30 18.67
N ASN A 35 -12.44 6.22 18.17
CA ASN A 35 -12.84 7.61 17.96
C ASN A 35 -12.58 8.04 16.52
N LEU A 36 -13.57 8.67 15.90
CA LEU A 36 -13.49 9.24 14.56
C LEU A 36 -13.17 10.73 14.64
N GLY A 37 -12.14 11.14 13.88
CA GLY A 37 -11.66 12.52 13.83
C GLY A 37 -12.52 13.34 12.88
N VAL A 38 -13.50 14.05 13.42
CA VAL A 38 -14.50 14.81 12.63
C VAL A 38 -13.91 15.86 11.69
N ALA A 39 -12.68 16.32 11.93
CA ALA A 39 -11.99 17.29 11.08
C ALA A 39 -11.27 16.66 9.87
N SER A 40 -10.90 15.39 9.95
CA SER A 40 -10.06 14.71 8.95
C SER A 40 -10.81 13.59 8.20
N ILE A 41 -11.85 13.02 8.83
CA ILE A 41 -12.59 11.90 8.25
C ILE A 41 -13.54 12.36 7.15
N SER A 42 -13.63 11.58 6.07
CA SER A 42 -14.52 11.82 4.93
C SER A 42 -15.09 10.50 4.41
N LEU A 43 -16.09 10.55 3.52
CA LEU A 43 -16.63 9.36 2.86
C LEU A 43 -15.75 8.95 1.66
N THR A 44 -14.47 8.76 1.92
CA THR A 44 -13.46 8.32 0.93
C THR A 44 -13.00 6.91 1.24
N GLU A 45 -12.52 6.18 0.23
CA GLU A 45 -11.95 4.84 0.43
C GLU A 45 -10.82 4.88 1.46
N THR A 46 -9.92 5.87 1.38
CA THR A 46 -8.84 6.05 2.36
C THR A 46 -9.36 6.14 3.79
N SER A 47 -10.38 6.96 4.05
CA SER A 47 -10.97 7.07 5.39
C SER A 47 -11.62 5.75 5.85
N ILE A 48 -12.28 5.02 4.94
CA ILE A 48 -12.86 3.70 5.24
C ILE A 48 -11.76 2.70 5.61
N ARG A 49 -10.65 2.67 4.86
CA ARG A 49 -9.49 1.82 5.14
C ARG A 49 -8.84 2.18 6.47
N THR A 50 -8.66 3.47 6.77
CA THR A 50 -8.13 3.91 8.07
C THR A 50 -9.04 3.49 9.21
N VAL A 51 -10.37 3.63 9.09
CA VAL A 51 -11.29 3.17 10.14
C VAL A 51 -11.21 1.66 10.35
N ALA A 52 -11.16 0.89 9.25
CA ALA A 52 -11.01 -0.56 9.34
C ALA A 52 -9.66 -0.94 9.99
N HIS A 53 -8.57 -0.22 9.68
CA HIS A 53 -7.25 -0.41 10.28
C HIS A 53 -7.29 -0.22 11.80
N GLU A 54 -7.95 0.83 12.27
CA GLU A 54 -8.12 1.03 13.72
C GLU A 54 -8.95 -0.10 14.36
N ILE A 55 -10.01 -0.55 13.69
CA ILE A 55 -10.79 -1.71 14.15
C ILE A 55 -9.89 -2.95 14.28
N ALA A 56 -8.94 -3.15 13.36
CA ALA A 56 -8.00 -4.27 13.41
C ALA A 56 -7.12 -4.24 14.66
N HIS A 57 -6.65 -3.07 15.10
CA HIS A 57 -5.93 -2.95 16.38
C HIS A 57 -6.78 -3.41 17.56
N SER A 58 -8.05 -2.99 17.60
CA SER A 58 -8.98 -3.38 18.66
C SER A 58 -9.36 -4.86 18.62
N LEU A 59 -9.20 -5.50 17.45
CA LEU A 59 -9.36 -6.95 17.27
C LEU A 59 -8.13 -7.75 17.68
N GLY A 60 -7.04 -7.09 18.09
CA GLY A 60 -5.83 -7.76 18.57
C GLY A 60 -4.65 -7.70 17.61
N PHE A 61 -4.71 -6.90 16.54
CA PHE A 61 -3.51 -6.63 15.74
C PHE A 61 -2.61 -5.65 16.49
N ASN A 62 -1.82 -6.17 17.43
CA ASN A 62 -0.86 -5.41 18.21
C ASN A 62 0.21 -6.34 18.81
N PHE A 63 1.35 -5.77 19.20
CA PHE A 63 2.46 -6.53 19.76
C PHE A 63 2.07 -7.40 20.96
N TYR A 64 1.23 -6.88 21.86
CA TYR A 64 0.82 -7.58 23.08
C TYR A 64 0.10 -8.90 22.75
N SER A 65 -0.88 -8.84 21.85
CA SER A 65 -1.66 -10.00 21.43
C SER A 65 -0.79 -11.02 20.69
N MET A 66 0.07 -10.54 19.78
CA MET A 66 1.00 -11.41 19.03
C MET A 66 2.04 -12.06 19.98
N SER A 67 2.52 -11.34 20.98
CA SER A 67 3.44 -11.86 22.00
C SER A 67 2.77 -12.90 22.89
N ASN A 68 1.53 -12.66 23.34
CA ASN A 68 0.77 -13.62 24.13
C ASN A 68 0.48 -14.91 23.35
N ALA A 69 0.19 -14.79 22.05
CA ALA A 69 0.05 -15.90 21.14
C ALA A 69 1.39 -16.62 20.82
N LYS A 70 2.53 -16.13 21.34
CA LYS A 70 3.89 -16.62 21.04
C LYS A 70 4.20 -16.61 19.54
N ALA A 71 3.62 -15.64 18.83
CA ALA A 71 3.75 -15.49 17.39
C ALA A 71 4.99 -14.68 16.98
N VAL A 72 5.65 -14.00 17.92
CA VAL A 72 6.77 -13.10 17.64
C VAL A 72 8.13 -13.75 17.85
N THR A 73 9.12 -13.38 17.04
CA THR A 73 10.52 -13.78 17.19
C THR A 73 11.42 -12.57 16.94
N ARG A 74 12.56 -12.51 17.64
CA ARG A 74 13.59 -11.49 17.47
C ARG A 74 14.75 -12.06 16.67
N VAL A 75 15.17 -11.36 15.61
CA VAL A 75 16.25 -11.80 14.72
C VAL A 75 17.32 -10.71 14.61
N PRO A 76 18.58 -10.99 14.98
CA PRO A 76 19.66 -10.01 14.88
C PRO A 76 20.22 -9.91 13.45
N GLY A 77 20.81 -8.76 13.12
CA GLY A 77 21.64 -8.58 11.92
C GLY A 77 20.88 -8.44 10.60
N VAL A 78 19.55 -8.41 10.61
CA VAL A 78 18.75 -8.23 9.39
C VAL A 78 19.05 -6.85 8.79
N ARG A 79 19.55 -6.83 7.55
CA ARG A 79 19.97 -5.60 6.84
C ARG A 79 20.96 -4.73 7.62
N GLY A 80 21.75 -5.34 8.52
CA GLY A 80 22.69 -4.63 9.39
C GLY A 80 22.09 -4.04 10.67
N LYS A 81 20.76 -4.12 10.86
CA LYS A 81 20.11 -3.71 12.11
C LYS A 81 20.53 -4.62 13.27
N LYS A 82 20.61 -4.06 14.47
CA LYS A 82 20.95 -4.81 15.69
C LYS A 82 19.98 -5.98 15.93
N GLU A 83 18.69 -5.72 15.78
CA GLU A 83 17.62 -6.69 15.98
C GLU A 83 16.35 -6.20 15.27
N VAL A 84 15.62 -7.12 14.65
CA VAL A 84 14.27 -6.90 14.10
C VAL A 84 13.28 -7.84 14.77
N VAL A 85 12.03 -7.43 14.87
CA VAL A 85 10.94 -8.26 15.40
C VAL A 85 10.09 -8.77 14.23
N LEU A 86 9.89 -10.09 14.18
CA LEU A 86 9.11 -10.76 13.15
C LEU A 86 7.89 -11.44 13.77
N VAL A 87 6.78 -11.49 13.04
CA VAL A 87 5.70 -12.45 13.26
C VAL A 87 6.01 -13.72 12.47
N SER A 88 6.32 -14.80 13.19
CA SER A 88 6.83 -16.08 12.67
C SER A 88 5.85 -17.25 12.90
N SER A 89 4.63 -16.95 13.34
CA SER A 89 3.56 -17.93 13.49
C SER A 89 3.20 -18.63 12.16
N PRO A 90 2.66 -19.86 12.20
CA PRO A 90 2.63 -20.75 11.02
C PRO A 90 1.95 -20.17 9.78
N ARG A 91 0.76 -19.55 9.90
CA ARG A 91 0.06 -18.99 8.74
C ARG A 91 0.75 -17.74 8.23
N THR A 92 1.17 -16.86 9.13
CA THR A 92 1.84 -15.60 8.79
C THR A 92 3.13 -15.89 8.05
N LEU A 93 3.95 -16.80 8.57
CA LEU A 93 5.16 -17.28 7.93
C LEU A 93 4.88 -17.87 6.54
N GLN A 94 3.84 -18.70 6.41
CA GLN A 94 3.42 -19.24 5.11
C GLN A 94 3.10 -18.12 4.12
N LYS A 95 2.26 -17.15 4.51
CA LYS A 95 1.83 -16.05 3.63
C LYS A 95 2.93 -15.06 3.31
N THR A 96 3.87 -14.82 4.23
CA THR A 96 5.11 -14.09 3.95
C THR A 96 5.91 -14.77 2.84
N ARG A 97 6.17 -16.07 2.97
CA ARG A 97 6.96 -16.83 1.98
C ARG A 97 6.31 -16.83 0.61
N GLU A 98 4.99 -16.96 0.57
CA GLU A 98 4.18 -16.90 -0.66
C GLU A 98 4.26 -15.50 -1.30
N HIS A 99 4.03 -14.43 -0.53
CA HIS A 99 4.03 -13.04 -1.03
C HIS A 99 5.38 -12.66 -1.62
N TYR A 100 6.48 -12.84 -0.88
CA TYR A 100 7.81 -12.44 -1.35
C TYR A 100 8.49 -13.49 -2.24
N LYS A 101 7.89 -14.68 -2.46
CA LYS A 101 8.55 -15.86 -3.06
C LYS A 101 9.91 -16.19 -2.43
N CYS A 102 9.97 -16.12 -1.10
CA CYS A 102 11.18 -16.38 -0.34
C CYS A 102 10.97 -17.55 0.64
N PRO A 103 11.30 -18.80 0.29
CA PRO A 103 11.17 -19.94 1.19
C PRO A 103 11.99 -19.83 2.48
N ALA A 104 13.08 -19.06 2.44
CA ALA A 104 13.98 -18.83 3.58
C ALA A 104 13.49 -17.72 4.53
N ALA A 105 12.39 -17.02 4.23
CA ALA A 105 11.87 -15.98 5.10
C ALA A 105 11.57 -16.56 6.49
N ALA A 106 11.96 -15.81 7.53
CA ALA A 106 11.81 -16.20 8.94
C ALA A 106 10.51 -15.71 9.57
N GLY A 107 9.80 -14.78 8.93
CA GLY A 107 8.54 -14.20 9.37
C GLY A 107 8.27 -12.87 8.68
N MET A 108 7.11 -12.27 8.97
CA MET A 108 6.79 -10.91 8.53
C MET A 108 7.32 -9.90 9.54
N GLU A 109 8.11 -8.94 9.08
CA GLU A 109 8.70 -7.92 9.96
C GLU A 109 7.65 -6.94 10.48
N LEU A 110 7.75 -6.61 11.77
CA LEU A 110 6.99 -5.55 12.41
C LEU A 110 7.80 -4.25 12.36
N GLU A 111 7.08 -3.15 12.16
CA GLU A 111 7.62 -1.79 12.12
C GLU A 111 8.49 -1.49 13.35
N ASP A 112 9.67 -0.91 13.14
CA ASP A 112 10.59 -0.51 14.20
C ASP A 112 10.93 1.00 14.20
N GLU A 113 10.44 1.75 13.21
CA GLU A 113 10.52 3.21 13.15
C GLU A 113 9.26 3.89 13.73
N GLY A 114 9.30 5.23 13.77
CA GLY A 114 8.22 6.05 14.30
C GLY A 114 8.25 6.17 15.82
N GLY A 115 7.16 5.81 16.48
CA GLY A 115 7.00 5.94 17.93
C GLY A 115 6.18 4.81 18.54
N SER A 116 5.83 4.92 19.82
CA SER A 116 5.09 3.87 20.54
C SER A 116 3.70 3.55 19.97
N GLY A 117 3.10 4.48 19.23
CA GLY A 117 1.84 4.26 18.51
C GLY A 117 2.01 3.57 17.15
N THR A 118 3.24 3.36 16.69
CA THR A 118 3.55 2.82 15.36
C THR A 118 4.37 1.54 15.47
N ALA A 119 5.54 1.63 16.11
CA ALA A 119 6.46 0.52 16.25
C ALA A 119 5.80 -0.70 16.92
N MET A 120 6.12 -1.89 16.41
CA MET A 120 5.66 -3.20 16.85
C MET A 120 4.15 -3.48 16.70
N SER A 121 3.36 -2.53 16.24
CA SER A 121 1.91 -2.71 16.05
C SER A 121 1.48 -2.66 14.58
N HIS A 122 2.44 -2.49 13.67
CA HIS A 122 2.24 -2.41 12.23
C HIS A 122 3.19 -3.34 11.51
N TRP A 123 2.87 -3.69 10.27
CA TRP A 123 3.87 -4.29 9.39
C TRP A 123 4.93 -3.28 9.03
N GLU A 124 6.17 -3.76 8.94
CA GLU A 124 7.32 -3.00 8.47
C GLU A 124 6.99 -2.38 7.11
N ARG A 125 6.85 -1.05 7.08
CA ARG A 125 6.32 -0.36 5.92
C ARG A 125 7.29 -0.43 4.75
N ARG A 126 8.60 -0.55 4.97
CA ARG A 126 9.57 -0.88 3.91
C ARG A 126 9.16 -2.12 3.11
N ASN A 127 8.68 -3.16 3.80
CA ASN A 127 8.37 -4.46 3.22
C ASN A 127 6.92 -4.53 2.70
N ALA A 128 6.01 -3.79 3.32
CA ALA A 128 4.56 -3.88 3.09
C ALA A 128 3.88 -2.50 3.00
N LYS A 129 4.43 -1.61 2.18
CA LYS A 129 4.03 -0.20 2.09
C LYS A 129 2.54 0.03 1.86
N ASP A 130 1.95 -0.78 0.99
CA ASP A 130 0.57 -0.62 0.55
C ASP A 130 -0.42 -1.49 1.34
N GLU A 131 0.06 -2.22 2.34
CA GLU A 131 -0.72 -3.14 3.18
C GLU A 131 -1.61 -2.38 4.15
N PHE A 132 -2.76 -2.97 4.43
CA PHE A 132 -3.79 -2.50 5.35
C PHE A 132 -3.25 -2.09 6.73
N MET A 133 -2.32 -2.83 7.34
CA MET A 133 -1.70 -2.58 8.64
C MET A 133 -0.30 -1.94 8.53
N SER A 134 -0.02 -1.20 7.45
CA SER A 134 1.17 -0.35 7.37
C SER A 134 1.05 0.88 8.30
N GLY A 135 2.15 1.33 8.90
CA GLY A 135 2.17 2.42 9.89
C GLY A 135 1.84 3.82 9.37
N ILE A 136 1.78 4.01 8.04
CA ILE A 136 1.29 5.24 7.40
C ILE A 136 0.22 4.86 6.39
N SER A 137 -0.93 5.55 6.45
CA SER A 137 -2.04 5.32 5.53
C SER A 137 -1.60 5.45 4.07
N GLY A 138 -1.91 4.41 3.30
CA GLY A 138 -1.69 4.34 1.85
C GLY A 138 -2.92 3.72 1.17
N PRO A 139 -2.73 2.91 0.12
CA PRO A 139 -3.81 2.14 -0.48
C PRO A 139 -4.56 1.22 0.51
N GLY A 140 -3.83 0.62 1.46
CA GLY A 140 -4.42 -0.14 2.57
C GLY A 140 -5.05 -1.47 2.15
N GLN A 141 -4.36 -2.25 1.31
CA GLN A 141 -4.85 -3.55 0.85
C GLN A 141 -4.93 -4.54 2.00
N TYR A 142 -6.10 -5.13 2.25
CA TYR A 142 -6.29 -6.16 3.26
C TYR A 142 -5.79 -7.50 2.72
N THR A 143 -4.48 -7.71 2.87
CA THR A 143 -3.80 -8.85 2.26
C THR A 143 -3.90 -10.12 3.10
N ALA A 144 -3.44 -11.22 2.49
CA ALA A 144 -3.22 -12.49 3.16
C ALA A 144 -2.26 -12.38 4.37
N LEU A 145 -1.39 -11.36 4.44
CA LEU A 145 -0.47 -11.17 5.57
C LEU A 145 -1.24 -10.84 6.85
N THR A 146 -2.09 -9.81 6.82
CA THR A 146 -2.92 -9.45 7.98
C THR A 146 -3.96 -10.51 8.30
N MET A 147 -4.59 -11.11 7.29
CA MET A 147 -5.53 -12.22 7.49
C MET A 147 -4.87 -13.42 8.18
N ALA A 148 -3.63 -13.75 7.82
CA ALA A 148 -2.89 -14.83 8.45
C ALA A 148 -2.53 -14.52 9.90
N ALA A 149 -2.11 -13.28 10.19
CA ALA A 149 -1.81 -12.85 11.55
C ALA A 149 -3.02 -13.00 12.47
N PHE A 150 -4.22 -12.60 12.01
CA PHE A 150 -5.44 -12.79 12.78
C PHE A 150 -5.81 -14.27 13.01
N GLU A 151 -5.63 -15.13 12.02
CA GLU A 151 -5.89 -16.58 12.19
C GLU A 151 -4.89 -17.20 13.20
N ASP A 152 -3.63 -16.77 13.16
CA ASP A 152 -2.58 -17.24 14.08
C ASP A 152 -2.75 -16.73 15.53
N LEU A 153 -3.51 -15.65 15.76
CA LEU A 153 -3.92 -15.26 17.12
C LEU A 153 -4.84 -16.31 17.77
N GLY A 154 -5.47 -17.19 16.97
CA GLY A 154 -6.30 -18.29 17.44
C GLY A 154 -7.76 -17.94 17.73
N TYR A 155 -8.14 -16.66 17.63
CA TYR A 155 -9.50 -16.19 17.92
C TYR A 155 -10.41 -16.08 16.68
N TYR A 156 -9.80 -16.06 15.50
CA TYR A 156 -10.47 -15.77 14.24
C TYR A 156 -10.14 -16.83 13.19
N ARG A 157 -10.99 -16.90 12.16
CA ARG A 157 -10.74 -17.71 10.98
C ARG A 157 -10.90 -16.86 9.74
N SER A 158 -9.92 -16.89 8.87
CA SER A 158 -9.93 -16.10 7.65
C SER A 158 -10.81 -16.75 6.58
N VAL A 159 -11.52 -15.90 5.82
CA VAL A 159 -12.26 -16.31 4.63
C VAL A 159 -11.32 -16.17 3.43
N TRP A 160 -10.50 -17.20 3.22
CA TRP A 160 -9.52 -17.24 2.14
C TRP A 160 -10.17 -17.16 0.75
N GLY A 161 -9.48 -16.54 -0.20
CA GLY A 161 -9.97 -16.15 -1.53
C GLY A 161 -10.54 -14.73 -1.60
N MET A 162 -10.60 -14.02 -0.47
CA MET A 162 -11.04 -12.62 -0.36
C MET A 162 -9.89 -11.65 -0.09
N GLU A 163 -8.67 -12.16 0.11
CA GLU A 163 -7.48 -11.34 0.27
C GLU A 163 -7.29 -10.39 -0.91
N GLU A 164 -6.97 -9.14 -0.61
CA GLU A 164 -6.59 -8.18 -1.64
C GLU A 164 -5.12 -8.40 -2.02
N PRO A 165 -4.79 -8.34 -3.32
CA PRO A 165 -3.41 -8.40 -3.75
C PRO A 165 -2.69 -7.09 -3.43
N MET A 166 -1.42 -7.20 -3.03
CA MET A 166 -0.51 -6.05 -2.88
C MET A 166 0.63 -6.22 -3.88
N GLY A 167 0.83 -5.24 -4.76
CA GLY A 167 1.94 -5.25 -5.73
C GLY A 167 3.30 -5.07 -5.05
N TRP A 168 3.34 -4.25 -4.00
CA TRP A 168 4.56 -3.96 -3.25
C TRP A 168 5.19 -5.23 -2.65
N GLY A 169 6.44 -5.51 -3.00
CA GLY A 169 7.19 -6.69 -2.54
C GLY A 169 6.71 -8.04 -3.09
N ASN A 170 5.64 -8.09 -3.89
CA ASN A 170 5.16 -9.35 -4.44
C ASN A 170 6.23 -9.97 -5.35
N SER A 171 6.58 -11.23 -5.07
CA SER A 171 7.55 -12.00 -5.84
C SER A 171 8.94 -11.37 -5.90
N SER A 172 9.32 -10.57 -4.90
CA SER A 172 10.60 -9.86 -4.87
C SER A 172 11.83 -10.76 -4.66
N GLY A 173 11.65 -11.97 -4.15
CA GLY A 173 12.75 -12.81 -3.67
C GLY A 173 13.15 -12.47 -2.24
N CYS A 174 14.13 -13.22 -1.73
CA CYS A 174 14.59 -13.11 -0.34
C CYS A 174 15.39 -11.84 -0.07
N GLU A 175 16.07 -11.35 -1.10
CA GLU A 175 17.00 -10.23 -1.04
C GLU A 175 16.27 -8.94 -0.63
N LEU A 176 14.97 -8.80 -0.90
CA LEU A 176 14.20 -7.66 -0.40
C LEU A 176 14.21 -7.65 1.13
N LEU A 177 14.07 -8.82 1.76
CA LEU A 177 13.96 -8.96 3.21
C LEU A 177 15.34 -8.94 3.89
N THR A 178 16.39 -9.44 3.21
CA THR A 178 17.73 -9.62 3.81
C THR A 178 18.72 -8.52 3.46
N GLU A 179 18.60 -7.89 2.29
CA GLU A 179 19.55 -6.90 1.77
C GLU A 179 19.01 -5.48 1.87
N LYS A 180 19.90 -4.49 1.73
CA LYS A 180 19.54 -3.08 1.63
C LYS A 180 18.68 -2.81 0.38
N CYS A 181 17.82 -1.81 0.45
CA CYS A 181 16.98 -1.41 -0.68
C CYS A 181 17.77 -0.81 -1.86
N LEU A 182 18.92 -0.19 -1.56
CA LEU A 182 19.91 0.22 -2.54
C LEU A 182 21.33 -0.08 -2.02
N VAL A 183 22.24 -0.28 -2.97
CA VAL A 183 23.68 -0.38 -2.73
C VAL A 183 24.36 0.57 -3.71
N GLU A 184 25.14 1.52 -3.18
CA GLU A 184 25.83 2.55 -3.96
C GLU A 184 24.89 3.33 -4.92
N GLY A 185 23.67 3.62 -4.47
CA GLY A 185 22.66 4.35 -5.24
C GLY A 185 21.95 3.51 -6.32
N VAL A 186 22.18 2.20 -6.36
CA VAL A 186 21.54 1.28 -7.31
C VAL A 186 20.57 0.37 -6.56
N THR A 187 19.32 0.31 -7.02
CA THR A 187 18.30 -0.61 -6.49
C THR A 187 18.14 -1.84 -7.39
N ALA A 188 17.90 -3.00 -6.77
CA ALA A 188 17.41 -4.19 -7.46
C ALA A 188 15.88 -4.15 -7.70
N TYR A 189 15.17 -3.20 -7.09
CA TYR A 189 13.70 -3.10 -7.10
C TYR A 189 13.22 -1.74 -7.64
N PRO A 190 13.43 -1.43 -8.92
CA PRO A 190 13.13 -0.12 -9.51
C PRO A 190 11.63 0.23 -9.57
N THR A 191 10.74 -0.73 -9.28
CA THR A 191 9.29 -0.50 -9.11
C THR A 191 8.91 -0.13 -7.68
N MET A 192 9.81 -0.30 -6.72
CA MET A 192 9.59 -0.05 -5.29
C MET A 192 10.41 1.16 -4.82
N PHE A 193 11.72 1.13 -5.10
CA PHE A 193 12.66 2.14 -4.67
C PHE A 193 13.18 2.93 -5.87
N CYS A 194 13.63 4.16 -5.61
CA CYS A 194 14.13 5.09 -6.61
C CYS A 194 15.47 5.67 -6.14
N ASN A 195 16.20 6.38 -7.00
CA ASN A 195 17.51 6.93 -6.61
C ASN A 195 17.68 8.44 -6.86
N GLY A 196 16.63 9.11 -7.32
CA GLY A 196 16.63 10.55 -7.58
C GLY A 196 17.16 10.91 -8.98
N SER A 197 17.45 9.92 -9.82
CA SER A 197 17.83 10.13 -11.23
C SER A 197 16.63 10.15 -12.19
N GLU A 198 15.43 9.94 -11.66
CA GLU A 198 14.20 9.95 -12.41
C GLU A 198 13.93 11.34 -13.03
N VAL A 199 13.41 11.34 -14.26
CA VAL A 199 13.18 12.57 -15.02
C VAL A 199 11.69 12.84 -15.12
N GLY A 200 11.28 14.03 -14.65
CA GLY A 200 9.88 14.42 -14.59
C GLY A 200 9.12 13.67 -13.50
N LEU A 201 7.79 13.73 -13.56
CA LEU A 201 6.96 12.98 -12.62
C LEU A 201 6.92 11.50 -13.02
N THR A 202 6.94 10.61 -12.04
CA THR A 202 6.91 9.17 -12.25
C THR A 202 5.77 8.52 -11.49
N CYS A 203 5.30 7.36 -11.96
CA CYS A 203 4.23 6.64 -11.30
C CYS A 203 4.63 6.17 -9.91
N THR A 204 3.74 6.41 -8.95
CA THR A 204 3.73 5.73 -7.66
C THR A 204 3.58 4.23 -7.84
N SER A 205 4.03 3.44 -6.86
CA SER A 205 4.01 1.96 -6.91
C SER A 205 2.61 1.37 -7.12
N ASP A 206 1.58 2.07 -6.66
CA ASP A 206 0.17 1.69 -6.79
C ASP A 206 -0.46 2.09 -8.15
N GLY A 207 0.29 2.82 -8.99
CA GLY A 207 -0.19 3.29 -10.29
C GLY A 207 -1.34 4.30 -10.22
N PHE A 208 -1.60 4.94 -9.08
CA PHE A 208 -2.73 5.86 -8.91
C PHE A 208 -2.36 7.34 -8.96
N ALA A 209 -1.07 7.67 -8.88
CA ALA A 209 -0.60 9.04 -8.93
C ALA A 209 0.73 9.15 -9.66
N LEU A 210 1.00 10.38 -10.09
CA LEU A 210 2.32 10.84 -10.46
C LEU A 210 3.02 11.41 -9.21
N GLY A 211 4.32 11.21 -9.11
CA GLY A 211 5.10 11.58 -7.94
C GLY A 211 6.58 11.77 -8.26
N GLU A 212 7.35 12.04 -7.22
CA GLU A 212 8.79 12.28 -7.33
C GLU A 212 9.56 11.37 -6.39
N CYS A 213 10.79 11.02 -6.78
CA CYS A 213 11.70 10.34 -5.88
C CYS A 213 12.13 11.27 -4.77
N PHE A 214 11.75 10.96 -3.53
CA PHE A 214 12.05 11.83 -2.41
C PHE A 214 13.33 11.39 -1.69
N THR A 215 14.41 12.16 -1.89
CA THR A 215 15.68 12.02 -1.16
C THR A 215 15.91 13.23 -0.25
N VAL A 216 16.63 13.00 0.84
CA VAL A 216 16.92 13.97 1.89
C VAL A 216 18.42 13.99 2.14
N GLN A 217 19.00 15.19 2.11
CA GLN A 217 20.37 15.43 2.56
C GLN A 217 20.36 15.72 4.06
N TYR A 218 20.97 14.84 4.86
CA TYR A 218 21.08 14.98 6.30
C TYR A 218 22.33 15.78 6.70
N GLU A 219 22.28 16.43 7.86
CA GLU A 219 23.42 17.19 8.39
C GLU A 219 24.57 16.27 8.85
N SER A 220 24.21 15.14 9.45
CA SER A 220 25.11 14.08 9.91
C SER A 220 25.03 12.84 9.03
N GLU A 221 26.03 11.98 9.12
CA GLU A 221 26.01 10.66 8.48
C GLU A 221 24.83 9.84 9.02
N LEU A 222 24.18 9.11 8.11
CA LEU A 222 23.16 8.14 8.49
C LEU A 222 23.82 6.94 9.19
N PRO A 223 23.10 6.21 10.05
CA PRO A 223 23.53 4.91 10.55
C PRO A 223 23.94 3.97 9.40
N ALA A 224 24.92 3.10 9.63
CA ALA A 224 25.53 2.28 8.58
C ALA A 224 24.52 1.39 7.85
N GLU A 225 23.49 0.89 8.55
CA GLU A 225 22.36 0.12 8.03
C GLU A 225 21.48 0.91 7.02
N TYR A 226 21.47 2.24 7.12
CA TYR A 226 20.67 3.16 6.30
C TYR A 226 21.49 3.95 5.27
N GLN A 227 22.80 3.69 5.19
CA GLN A 227 23.65 4.26 4.13
C GLN A 227 23.45 3.50 2.82
N TYR A 228 22.79 4.14 1.87
CA TYR A 228 22.38 3.55 0.59
C TYR A 228 23.12 4.10 -0.63
N PHE A 229 23.72 5.27 -0.49
CA PHE A 229 24.44 6.00 -1.53
C PHE A 229 25.92 6.10 -1.18
N SER A 230 26.76 6.47 -2.15
CA SER A 230 28.16 6.78 -1.88
C SER A 230 28.33 8.00 -0.95
N ASP A 231 27.37 8.93 -0.98
CA ASP A 231 27.23 9.95 0.07
C ASP A 231 26.50 9.34 1.28
N THR A 232 27.19 9.22 2.40
CA THR A 232 26.70 8.63 3.65
C THR A 232 25.62 9.48 4.35
N LYS A 233 25.39 10.71 3.87
CA LYS A 233 24.37 11.63 4.38
C LYS A 233 23.13 11.71 3.49
N LEU A 234 23.09 10.97 2.40
CA LEU A 234 21.96 10.94 1.48
C LEU A 234 21.11 9.69 1.72
N GLY A 235 19.80 9.87 1.84
CA GLY A 235 18.84 8.77 1.98
C GLY A 235 17.41 9.22 1.70
N GLY A 236 16.44 8.35 1.92
CA GLY A 236 15.03 8.70 2.00
C GLY A 236 14.68 9.42 3.31
N SER A 237 13.43 9.83 3.45
CA SER A 237 12.96 10.53 4.65
C SER A 237 12.71 9.58 5.82
N ALA A 238 13.25 9.92 6.99
CA ALA A 238 12.98 9.26 8.27
C ALA A 238 11.49 9.24 8.66
N HIS A 239 10.70 10.17 8.11
CA HIS A 239 9.26 10.29 8.43
C HIS A 239 8.38 9.36 7.61
N THR A 240 8.97 8.53 6.74
CA THR A 240 8.22 7.65 5.85
C THR A 240 8.17 6.21 6.31
N LEU A 241 8.86 5.83 7.39
CA LEU A 241 8.90 4.44 7.88
C LEU A 241 9.35 3.47 6.77
N MET A 242 10.50 3.76 6.16
CA MET A 242 10.98 3.00 4.99
C MET A 242 12.41 2.53 5.21
N ASP A 243 12.91 2.51 6.44
CA ASP A 243 14.34 2.38 6.74
C ASP A 243 15.18 3.43 6.00
N TYR A 244 14.68 4.66 5.79
CA TYR A 244 15.33 5.65 4.91
C TYR A 244 15.48 5.20 3.44
N CYS A 245 14.73 4.20 2.97
CA CYS A 245 14.72 3.83 1.56
C CYS A 245 13.95 4.90 0.74
N PRO A 246 14.58 5.54 -0.25
CA PRO A 246 13.89 6.43 -1.17
C PRO A 246 12.90 5.67 -2.06
N TYR A 247 11.72 6.26 -2.25
CA TYR A 247 10.66 5.76 -3.12
C TYR A 247 9.90 6.94 -3.75
N ILE A 248 9.06 6.65 -4.75
CA ILE A 248 8.23 7.66 -5.40
C ILE A 248 7.08 8.05 -4.47
N ILE A 249 7.05 9.32 -4.05
CA ILE A 249 5.96 9.89 -3.25
C ILE A 249 5.01 10.63 -4.18
N GLY A 250 3.75 10.21 -4.20
CA GLY A 250 2.69 10.91 -4.91
C GLY A 250 2.15 12.10 -4.13
N TYR A 251 1.72 13.14 -4.85
CA TYR A 251 1.08 14.30 -4.27
C TYR A 251 -0.44 14.26 -4.45
N SER A 252 -1.19 14.95 -3.59
CA SER A 252 -2.66 14.97 -3.67
C SER A 252 -3.17 15.63 -4.95
N ASN A 253 -2.45 16.63 -5.47
CA ASN A 253 -2.76 17.32 -6.73
C ASN A 253 -2.28 16.56 -7.98
N THR A 254 -1.61 15.41 -7.83
CA THR A 254 -1.10 14.61 -8.96
C THR A 254 -1.71 13.21 -9.03
N ARG A 255 -2.86 13.00 -8.38
CA ARG A 255 -3.65 11.77 -8.51
C ARG A 255 -4.28 11.68 -9.89
N CYS A 256 -4.25 10.51 -10.50
CA CYS A 256 -4.85 10.29 -11.82
C CYS A 256 -6.39 10.36 -11.79
N SER A 257 -7.01 10.14 -10.64
CA SER A 257 -8.47 10.15 -10.49
C SER A 257 -9.10 11.54 -10.50
N ASP A 258 -8.44 12.49 -9.83
CA ASP A 258 -9.01 13.76 -9.40
C ASP A 258 -7.95 14.86 -9.15
N GLY A 259 -6.72 14.64 -9.60
CA GLY A 259 -5.65 15.63 -9.51
C GLY A 259 -5.86 16.83 -10.43
N ASP A 260 -4.90 17.74 -10.40
CA ASP A 260 -4.92 18.98 -11.17
C ASP A 260 -4.06 18.86 -12.43
N ILE A 261 -4.71 18.87 -13.59
CA ILE A 261 -4.08 18.74 -14.91
C ILE A 261 -2.94 19.75 -15.16
N ARG A 262 -2.94 20.91 -14.47
CA ARG A 262 -1.89 21.93 -14.60
C ARG A 262 -0.51 21.44 -14.13
N HIS A 263 -0.48 20.39 -13.30
CA HIS A 263 0.76 19.78 -12.78
C HIS A 263 1.12 18.45 -13.48
N MET A 264 0.29 17.99 -14.42
CA MET A 264 0.42 16.66 -15.03
C MET A 264 0.30 16.76 -16.55
N TYR A 265 1.28 17.41 -17.18
CA TYR A 265 1.27 17.62 -18.63
C TYR A 265 1.06 16.31 -19.39
N GLY A 266 0.18 16.34 -20.40
CA GLY A 266 -0.09 15.18 -21.24
C GLY A 266 -0.95 14.08 -20.61
N SER A 267 -1.45 14.29 -19.39
CA SER A 267 -2.26 13.32 -18.67
C SER A 267 -3.76 13.46 -18.96
N VAL A 268 -4.50 12.36 -18.82
CA VAL A 268 -5.96 12.33 -18.70
C VAL A 268 -6.30 12.05 -17.25
N ILE A 269 -7.18 12.88 -16.67
CA ILE A 269 -7.61 12.77 -15.27
C ILE A 269 -9.06 12.33 -15.23
N GLY A 270 -9.34 11.27 -14.47
CA GLY A 270 -10.67 10.73 -14.34
C GLY A 270 -10.70 9.43 -13.54
N PRO A 271 -11.88 8.96 -13.13
CA PRO A 271 -12.02 7.80 -12.24
C PRO A 271 -11.43 6.50 -12.80
N SER A 272 -11.36 6.36 -14.14
CA SER A 272 -10.73 5.24 -14.84
C SER A 272 -9.24 5.43 -15.13
N SER A 273 -8.68 6.59 -14.82
CA SER A 273 -7.30 6.92 -15.16
C SER A 273 -6.31 6.29 -14.17
N LYS A 274 -5.25 5.72 -14.71
CA LYS A 274 -4.10 5.14 -13.99
C LYS A 274 -2.81 5.76 -14.52
N CYS A 275 -1.79 5.76 -13.68
CA CYS A 275 -0.47 6.18 -14.10
C CYS A 275 0.20 5.08 -14.93
N LEU A 276 0.66 5.44 -16.12
CA LEU A 276 1.35 4.56 -17.05
C LEU A 276 2.78 5.06 -17.29
N LYS A 277 3.71 4.12 -17.41
CA LYS A 277 5.12 4.45 -17.64
C LYS A 277 5.33 5.11 -18.99
N GLY A 278 5.99 6.25 -19.00
CA GLY A 278 6.45 6.93 -20.21
C GLY A 278 7.82 6.41 -20.61
N ASN A 279 8.07 6.37 -21.91
CA ASN A 279 9.38 6.09 -22.48
C ASN A 279 9.75 7.22 -23.42
N LYS A 280 10.62 8.11 -22.92
CA LYS A 280 11.13 9.31 -23.61
C LYS A 280 10.01 10.21 -24.16
N LEU A 281 8.94 10.38 -23.38
CA LEU A 281 7.87 11.32 -23.72
C LEU A 281 8.41 12.75 -23.67
N LEU A 282 8.15 13.50 -24.75
CA LEU A 282 8.59 14.89 -24.91
C LEU A 282 7.40 15.81 -25.14
N ASP A 283 7.39 16.96 -24.46
CA ASP A 283 6.42 18.02 -24.71
C ASP A 283 6.71 18.80 -26.01
N ASN A 284 5.89 19.81 -26.30
CA ASN A 284 6.06 20.67 -27.47
C ASN A 284 7.35 21.50 -27.48
N GLU A 285 8.01 21.65 -26.33
CA GLU A 285 9.30 22.33 -26.18
C GLU A 285 10.47 21.33 -26.13
N SER A 286 10.23 20.05 -26.46
CA SER A 286 11.21 18.97 -26.38
C SER A 286 11.75 18.71 -24.96
N ARG A 287 10.98 19.07 -23.92
CA ARG A 287 11.31 18.77 -22.53
C ARG A 287 10.79 17.37 -22.16
N PRO A 288 11.56 16.58 -21.40
CA PRO A 288 11.08 15.31 -20.86
C PRO A 288 9.85 15.49 -19.95
N VAL A 289 8.84 14.65 -20.13
CA VAL A 289 7.61 14.67 -19.32
C VAL A 289 7.68 13.69 -18.14
N GLY A 290 8.29 12.52 -18.35
CA GLY A 290 8.23 11.39 -17.42
C GLY A 290 7.07 10.46 -17.74
N ASP A 291 6.36 10.03 -16.72
CA ASP A 291 5.17 9.18 -16.79
C ASP A 291 3.89 10.03 -16.90
N VAL A 292 2.75 9.40 -17.25
CA VAL A 292 1.49 10.11 -17.50
C VAL A 292 0.28 9.34 -16.98
N CYS A 293 -0.78 10.05 -16.60
CA CYS A 293 -2.07 9.41 -16.38
C CYS A 293 -2.80 9.20 -17.71
N ALA A 294 -3.40 8.03 -17.89
CA ALA A 294 -4.26 7.74 -19.03
C ALA A 294 -5.46 6.91 -18.56
N ASP A 295 -6.58 7.03 -19.26
CA ASP A 295 -7.72 6.16 -19.02
C ASP A 295 -7.35 4.72 -19.34
N VAL A 296 -7.67 3.82 -18.40
CA VAL A 296 -7.44 2.39 -18.54
C VAL A 296 -8.77 1.65 -18.53
N ARG A 297 -8.95 0.74 -19.48
CA ARG A 297 -10.07 -0.20 -19.53
C ARG A 297 -9.53 -1.63 -19.57
N CYS A 298 -10.16 -2.48 -18.77
CA CYS A 298 -9.77 -3.87 -18.57
C CYS A 298 -10.89 -4.77 -19.06
N ASP A 299 -10.64 -5.54 -20.12
CA ASP A 299 -11.64 -6.42 -20.74
C ASP A 299 -11.01 -7.80 -21.00
N ASN A 300 -11.56 -8.85 -20.39
CA ASN A 300 -11.17 -10.25 -20.63
C ASN A 300 -9.65 -10.51 -20.62
N GLY A 301 -8.93 -9.96 -19.63
CA GLY A 301 -7.48 -10.11 -19.49
C GLY A 301 -6.65 -9.19 -20.40
N THR A 302 -7.29 -8.28 -21.14
CA THR A 302 -6.62 -7.28 -21.98
C THR A 302 -6.75 -5.88 -21.40
N VAL A 303 -5.73 -5.06 -21.65
CA VAL A 303 -5.70 -3.64 -21.28
C VAL A 303 -5.90 -2.81 -22.53
N SER A 304 -6.81 -1.84 -22.47
CA SER A 304 -6.93 -0.78 -23.46
C SER A 304 -6.70 0.57 -22.79
N VAL A 305 -6.06 1.48 -23.51
CA VAL A 305 -5.70 2.81 -23.00
C VAL A 305 -6.29 3.90 -23.87
N ARG A 306 -6.63 5.03 -23.24
CA ARG A 306 -6.97 6.27 -23.92
C ARG A 306 -6.20 7.42 -23.26
N TYR A 307 -5.35 8.07 -24.06
CA TYR A 307 -4.43 9.12 -23.62
C TYR A 307 -4.86 10.49 -24.18
N LEU A 308 -4.24 11.57 -23.69
CA LEU A 308 -4.60 12.92 -24.10
C LEU A 308 -4.33 13.13 -25.60
N GLY A 309 -5.27 13.72 -26.33
CA GLY A 309 -5.19 13.85 -27.80
C GLY A 309 -5.63 12.60 -28.56
N ASN A 310 -6.28 11.64 -27.89
CA ASN A 310 -6.95 10.53 -28.53
C ASN A 310 -8.32 10.27 -27.88
N SER A 311 -9.37 10.15 -28.72
CA SER A 311 -10.74 9.86 -28.28
C SER A 311 -11.08 8.37 -28.28
N GLU A 312 -10.34 7.55 -29.03
CA GLU A 312 -10.56 6.11 -29.22
C GLU A 312 -9.72 5.26 -28.26
N TRP A 313 -10.26 4.09 -27.90
CA TRP A 313 -9.55 3.11 -27.08
C TRP A 313 -8.54 2.35 -27.92
N GLN A 314 -7.28 2.33 -27.47
CA GLN A 314 -6.22 1.58 -28.11
C GLN A 314 -5.86 0.34 -27.28
N LEU A 315 -5.75 -0.81 -27.94
CA LEU A 315 -5.28 -2.04 -27.31
C LEU A 315 -3.82 -1.84 -26.87
N CYS A 316 -3.54 -2.15 -25.61
CA CYS A 316 -2.22 -2.00 -25.00
C CYS A 316 -1.73 -3.35 -24.46
N PRO A 317 -1.18 -4.23 -25.31
CA PRO A 317 -0.72 -5.54 -24.88
C PRO A 317 0.49 -5.41 -23.94
N ALA A 318 0.52 -6.20 -22.86
CA ALA A 318 1.58 -6.15 -21.86
C ALA A 318 3.00 -6.21 -22.49
N GLY A 319 3.89 -5.31 -22.07
CA GLY A 319 5.24 -5.20 -22.64
C GLY A 319 5.32 -4.51 -24.01
N GLY A 320 4.18 -4.19 -24.61
CA GLY A 320 4.08 -3.31 -25.78
C GLY A 320 4.16 -1.84 -25.41
N ALA A 321 3.90 -0.99 -26.40
CA ALA A 321 3.82 0.46 -26.20
C ALA A 321 2.86 1.10 -27.20
N VAL A 322 2.31 2.24 -26.81
CA VAL A 322 1.45 3.10 -27.63
C VAL A 322 2.21 4.39 -27.95
N THR A 323 2.12 4.87 -29.19
CA THR A 323 2.74 6.13 -29.62
C THR A 323 1.68 7.22 -29.70
N PRO A 324 1.68 8.20 -28.77
CA PRO A 324 0.82 9.36 -28.90
C PRO A 324 1.19 10.20 -30.14
N THR A 325 0.18 10.68 -30.86
CA THR A 325 0.37 11.37 -32.15
C THR A 325 0.14 12.88 -32.10
N GLU A 326 -0.56 13.39 -31.09
CA GLU A 326 -0.96 14.81 -31.03
C GLU A 326 -0.34 15.57 -29.85
N THR A 327 -0.27 14.94 -28.68
CA THR A 327 0.08 15.62 -27.43
C THR A 327 1.58 15.69 -27.16
N PHE A 328 2.34 14.74 -27.70
CA PHE A 328 3.78 14.62 -27.46
C PHE A 328 4.53 14.69 -28.78
N THR A 329 5.70 15.31 -28.76
CA THR A 329 6.57 15.42 -29.95
C THR A 329 7.44 14.18 -30.16
N GLY A 330 7.49 13.29 -29.16
CA GLY A 330 8.20 12.02 -29.23
C GLY A 330 7.91 11.13 -28.04
N GLY A 331 8.39 9.89 -28.13
CA GLY A 331 8.26 8.89 -27.07
C GLY A 331 7.04 7.98 -27.21
N THR A 332 6.84 7.14 -26.19
CA THR A 332 5.76 6.17 -26.13
C THR A 332 5.24 6.02 -24.70
N ILE A 333 4.00 5.57 -24.56
CA ILE A 333 3.42 5.12 -23.30
C ILE A 333 3.56 3.58 -23.27
N LEU A 334 4.21 3.05 -22.25
CA LEU A 334 4.42 1.62 -22.10
C LEU A 334 3.15 0.93 -21.60
N CYS A 335 2.86 -0.24 -22.17
CA CYS A 335 1.69 -1.01 -21.82
C CYS A 335 1.93 -1.83 -20.55
N PRO A 336 1.15 -1.59 -19.48
CA PRO A 336 1.31 -2.30 -18.22
C PRO A 336 0.84 -3.76 -18.36
N LYS A 337 1.19 -4.59 -17.38
CA LYS A 337 0.52 -5.88 -17.24
C LYS A 337 -0.91 -5.67 -16.78
N TYR A 338 -1.79 -6.61 -17.14
CA TYR A 338 -3.19 -6.58 -16.69
C TYR A 338 -3.29 -6.47 -15.16
N GLU A 339 -2.52 -7.29 -14.44
CA GLU A 339 -2.52 -7.33 -12.97
C GLU A 339 -2.03 -6.03 -12.29
N GLU A 340 -1.29 -5.18 -12.99
CA GLU A 340 -0.77 -3.91 -12.44
C GLU A 340 -1.85 -2.82 -12.41
N VAL A 341 -2.82 -2.86 -13.33
CA VAL A 341 -3.81 -1.78 -13.49
C VAL A 341 -5.27 -2.24 -13.42
N CYS A 342 -5.51 -3.55 -13.43
CA CYS A 342 -6.84 -4.16 -13.51
C CYS A 342 -7.18 -5.02 -12.29
N ILE A 343 -6.76 -4.59 -11.08
CA ILE A 343 -7.04 -5.32 -9.84
C ILE A 343 -8.52 -5.69 -9.76
N VAL A 344 -8.79 -6.99 -9.84
CA VAL A 344 -10.14 -7.55 -9.67
C VAL A 344 -10.36 -7.68 -8.18
N ALA A 345 -10.82 -6.61 -7.53
CA ALA A 345 -11.54 -6.81 -6.28
C ALA A 345 -12.81 -7.59 -6.68
N ALA A 346 -12.81 -8.90 -6.42
CA ALA A 346 -14.00 -9.71 -6.55
C ALA A 346 -14.98 -9.25 -5.46
N VAL A 347 -15.69 -8.15 -5.70
CA VAL A 347 -16.84 -7.78 -4.90
C VAL A 347 -17.90 -8.83 -5.21
N VAL A 348 -17.95 -9.88 -4.42
CA VAL A 348 -19.06 -10.84 -4.41
C VAL A 348 -20.27 -10.10 -3.87
N THR A 349 -20.93 -9.33 -4.73
CA THR A 349 -22.29 -8.88 -4.47
C THR A 349 -23.20 -10.10 -4.64
N LYS A 350 -23.54 -10.74 -3.53
CA LYS A 350 -24.76 -11.56 -3.52
C LYS A 350 -25.93 -10.59 -3.68
N SER A 351 -26.42 -10.45 -4.91
CA SER A 351 -27.68 -9.78 -5.22
C SER A 351 -28.82 -10.55 -4.56
N ASP A 352 -29.27 -10.12 -3.39
CA ASP A 352 -30.49 -10.64 -2.78
C ASP A 352 -31.70 -9.92 -3.40
N THR A 353 -32.49 -10.65 -4.17
CA THR A 353 -33.52 -10.11 -5.10
C THR A 353 -34.87 -9.81 -4.44
N THR A 354 -34.92 -9.51 -3.14
CA THR A 354 -36.19 -9.51 -2.39
C THR A 354 -36.62 -8.18 -1.74
N ASN A 355 -35.99 -7.04 -2.02
CA ASN A 355 -36.38 -5.76 -1.40
C ASN A 355 -36.82 -4.67 -2.42
N PRO A 356 -38.10 -4.23 -2.42
CA PRO A 356 -38.64 -3.32 -3.45
C PRO A 356 -38.31 -1.83 -3.25
N PHE A 357 -37.25 -1.49 -2.50
CA PHE A 357 -36.81 -0.10 -2.26
C PHE A 357 -35.43 0.22 -2.86
N ALA A 358 -35.01 -0.47 -3.92
CA ALA A 358 -33.80 -0.16 -4.66
C ALA A 358 -34.01 1.03 -5.61
N SER A 359 -34.01 2.24 -5.08
CA SER A 359 -33.99 3.49 -5.85
C SER A 359 -33.18 4.58 -5.14
N VAL A 360 -32.03 4.23 -4.57
CA VAL A 360 -30.90 5.13 -4.30
C VAL A 360 -29.63 4.29 -4.39
N ALA A 361 -28.65 4.71 -5.20
CA ALA A 361 -27.36 4.05 -5.30
C ALA A 361 -26.63 4.11 -3.94
N GLN A 362 -26.54 2.97 -3.25
CA GLN A 362 -25.74 2.80 -2.04
C GLN A 362 -24.41 2.11 -2.39
N PRO A 363 -23.25 2.75 -2.18
CA PRO A 363 -21.98 2.05 -2.08
C PRO A 363 -21.60 1.83 -0.60
N LEU A 364 -21.00 0.67 -0.33
CA LEU A 364 -20.22 0.34 0.88
C LEU A 364 -20.90 0.51 2.24
N LEU A 365 -21.89 -0.32 2.54
CA LEU A 365 -22.30 -0.54 3.94
C LEU A 365 -22.92 -1.94 4.11
N LEU A 366 -22.18 -3.01 3.78
CA LEU A 366 -22.54 -4.38 4.22
C LEU A 366 -21.40 -5.38 3.95
N ALA A 367 -20.21 -5.19 4.54
CA ALA A 367 -19.17 -6.22 4.52
C ALA A 367 -18.49 -6.47 5.88
N LEU A 368 -18.68 -5.58 6.86
CA LEU A 368 -18.09 -5.72 8.21
C LEU A 368 -18.98 -6.44 9.24
N LEU A 369 -20.19 -6.88 8.88
CA LEU A 369 -21.15 -7.48 9.81
C LEU A 369 -21.36 -9.00 9.65
N VAL A 370 -20.68 -9.65 8.70
CA VAL A 370 -20.80 -11.11 8.50
C VAL A 370 -19.41 -11.76 8.42
N ALA A 371 -18.64 -11.69 9.50
CA ALA A 371 -17.43 -12.49 9.67
C ALA A 371 -17.19 -12.93 11.13
N ALA A 372 -18.26 -13.03 11.93
CA ALA A 372 -18.22 -13.63 13.25
C ALA A 372 -19.26 -14.75 13.34
N VAL A 373 -19.05 -15.83 12.60
CA VAL A 373 -19.72 -17.09 12.93
C VAL A 373 -18.93 -17.68 14.09
N SER A 374 -19.50 -17.58 15.29
CA SER A 374 -18.99 -18.27 16.48
C SER A 374 -18.94 -19.78 16.21
N SER A 375 -17.75 -20.37 16.23
CA SER A 375 -17.63 -21.78 16.53
C SER A 375 -17.97 -21.97 18.01
N SER A 376 -19.13 -22.59 18.25
CA SER A 376 -19.56 -23.12 19.55
C SER A 376 -18.70 -24.26 20.02
#